data_AF-A0A0W0FEY5-F1
#
_entry.id   AF-A0A0W0FEY5-F1
#
_cell.length_a   1.000
_cell.length_b   1.000
_cell.length_c   1.000
_cell.angle_alpha   90.00
_cell.angle_beta   90.00
_cell.angle_gamma   90.00
#
_symmetry.space_group_name_H-M   'P 1'
#
loop_
_entity.id
_entity.type
_entity.pdbx_description
1 polymer ?
#
loop_
_entity_poly.entity_id
_entity_poly.type
_entity_poly.pdbx_seq_one_letter_code
_entity_poly.pdbx_strand_id
1 'polypeptide(L)'
;MSSRSSHQGDDYPSLLWVTLPPIILLSAWFARKWYLARRLKVHGIGKGAPGFQTNVRRIRVTPEIAARLRRGEEVSPEEIAAASALAEEQERQKTTGVYEKATAPATDSTPPTSHSTTNEWLPESVTGPKKRSKGRRK
;
A
#
# COMPACT_ATOMS: atom_id res chain seq x y z
N MET A 1 1.52 -66.32 -15.35
CA MET A 1 0.63 -66.40 -14.18
C MET A 1 0.65 -65.05 -13.50
N SER A 2 -0.49 -64.38 -13.32
CA SER A 2 -0.54 -62.96 -12.95
C SER A 2 -1.13 -62.78 -11.55
N SER A 3 -0.28 -62.63 -10.54
CA SER A 3 -0.67 -62.29 -9.17
C SER A 3 -1.17 -60.84 -9.10
N ARG A 4 -2.45 -60.64 -8.78
CA ARG A 4 -3.01 -59.30 -8.53
C ARG A 4 -2.56 -58.79 -7.16
N SER A 5 -2.03 -57.58 -7.10
CA SER A 5 -1.70 -56.87 -5.86
C SER A 5 -2.97 -56.24 -5.26
N SER A 6 -3.71 -56.98 -4.45
CA SER A 6 -4.98 -56.54 -3.85
C SER A 6 -4.87 -56.10 -2.39
N HIS A 7 -3.86 -55.28 -2.07
CA HIS A 7 -3.68 -54.60 -0.78
C HIS A 7 -3.27 -53.15 -1.06
N GLN A 8 -4.27 -52.27 -1.19
CA GLN A 8 -4.04 -50.85 -1.51
C GLN A 8 -5.18 -49.90 -1.07
N GLY A 9 -6.25 -50.43 -0.45
CA GLY A 9 -7.39 -49.64 0.04
C GLY A 9 -7.45 -49.53 1.57
N ASP A 10 -7.08 -50.59 2.30
CA ASP A 10 -7.42 -50.75 3.72
C ASP A 10 -6.31 -50.33 4.69
N ASP A 11 -5.08 -50.16 4.22
CA ASP A 11 -3.87 -50.03 5.06
C ASP A 11 -3.67 -48.62 5.69
N TYR A 12 -4.49 -47.63 5.32
CA TYR A 12 -4.22 -46.20 5.64
C TYR A 12 -5.22 -45.44 6.55
N PRO A 13 -6.10 -46.05 7.37
CA PRO A 13 -6.93 -45.27 8.32
C PRO A 13 -6.07 -44.54 9.36
N SER A 14 -4.95 -45.14 9.78
CA SER A 14 -3.96 -44.52 10.68
C SER A 14 -3.24 -43.34 10.03
N LEU A 15 -2.89 -43.43 8.75
CA LEU A 15 -2.24 -42.35 8.02
C LEU A 15 -3.15 -41.13 7.85
N LEU A 16 -4.47 -41.32 7.69
CA LEU A 16 -5.44 -40.24 7.73
C LEU A 16 -5.42 -39.51 9.09
N TRP A 17 -5.42 -40.25 10.21
CA TRP A 17 -5.30 -39.64 11.54
C TRP A 17 -3.98 -38.89 11.79
N VAL A 18 -2.88 -39.30 11.15
CA VAL A 18 -1.58 -38.59 11.22
C VAL A 18 -1.56 -37.35 10.30
N THR A 19 -2.21 -37.39 9.15
CA THR A 19 -2.14 -36.32 8.13
C THR A 19 -3.24 -35.26 8.25
N LEU A 20 -4.43 -35.59 8.76
CA LEU A 20 -5.50 -34.62 8.99
C LEU A 20 -5.07 -33.44 9.89
N PRO A 21 -4.49 -33.65 11.09
CA PRO A 21 -4.17 -32.55 12.00
C PRO A 21 -3.24 -31.47 11.41
N PRO A 22 -2.08 -31.78 10.77
CA PRO A 22 -1.24 -30.75 10.16
C PRO A 22 -1.91 -30.08 8.94
N ILE A 23 -2.71 -30.81 8.15
CA ILE A 23 -3.44 -30.23 7.00
C ILE A 23 -4.54 -29.26 7.48
N ILE A 24 -5.26 -29.61 8.54
CA ILE A 24 -6.28 -28.75 9.17
C ILE A 24 -5.62 -27.50 9.77
N LEU A 25 -4.49 -27.64 10.48
CA LEU A 25 -3.74 -26.50 11.02
C LEU A 25 -3.24 -25.56 9.92
N LEU A 26 -2.66 -26.11 8.83
CA LEU A 26 -2.13 -25.33 7.72
C LEU A 26 -3.25 -24.60 6.95
N SER A 27 -4.34 -25.30 6.64
CA SER A 27 -5.51 -24.69 5.96
C SER A 27 -6.20 -23.63 6.82
N ALA A 28 -6.36 -23.86 8.13
CA ALA A 28 -6.88 -22.86 9.07
C ALA A 28 -5.97 -21.62 9.16
N TRP A 29 -4.64 -21.80 9.14
CA TRP A 29 -3.68 -20.69 9.10
C TRP A 29 -3.80 -19.87 7.81
N PHE A 30 -3.88 -20.54 6.64
CA PHE A 30 -4.08 -19.86 5.35
C PHE A 30 -5.44 -19.15 5.29
N ALA A 31 -6.51 -19.77 5.77
CA ALA A 31 -7.85 -19.17 5.85
C ALA A 31 -7.85 -17.92 6.74
N ARG A 32 -7.22 -17.98 7.93
CA ARG A 32 -7.04 -16.83 8.83
C ARG A 32 -6.22 -15.71 8.17
N LYS A 33 -5.12 -16.05 7.48
CA LYS A 33 -4.28 -15.09 6.75
C LYS A 33 -5.06 -14.39 5.61
N TRP A 34 -5.83 -15.16 4.84
CA TRP A 34 -6.70 -14.64 3.76
C TRP A 34 -7.86 -13.80 4.31
N TYR A 35 -8.48 -14.19 5.42
CA TYR A 35 -9.53 -13.43 6.09
C TYR A 35 -9.01 -12.10 6.63
N LEU A 36 -7.87 -12.08 7.34
CA LEU A 36 -7.28 -10.84 7.85
C LEU A 36 -6.87 -9.89 6.72
N ALA A 37 -6.27 -10.42 5.63
CA ALA A 37 -5.95 -9.61 4.46
C ALA A 37 -7.21 -9.02 3.78
N ARG A 38 -8.31 -9.78 3.68
CA ARG A 38 -9.59 -9.28 3.15
C ARG A 38 -10.24 -8.26 4.09
N ARG A 39 -10.25 -8.51 5.41
CA ARG A 39 -10.76 -7.56 6.42
C ARG A 39 -9.99 -6.24 6.41
N LEU A 40 -8.67 -6.26 6.18
CA LEU A 40 -7.85 -5.05 6.00
C LEU A 40 -8.11 -4.34 4.67
N LYS A 41 -8.47 -5.05 3.59
CA LYS A 41 -8.85 -4.40 2.32
C LYS A 41 -10.21 -3.68 2.40
N VAL A 42 -11.17 -4.21 3.17
CA VAL A 42 -12.52 -3.66 3.31
C VAL A 42 -12.63 -2.64 4.45
N HIS A 43 -12.09 -2.96 5.63
CA HIS A 43 -12.23 -2.18 6.88
C HIS A 43 -10.87 -1.80 7.51
N GLY A 44 -9.79 -1.81 6.74
CA GLY A 44 -8.46 -1.45 7.25
C GLY A 44 -8.27 0.04 7.50
N ILE A 45 -7.15 0.37 8.14
CA ILE A 45 -6.70 1.75 8.35
C ILE A 45 -6.64 2.47 7.00
N GLY A 46 -7.26 3.65 6.91
CA GLY A 46 -7.39 4.42 5.67
C GLY A 46 -8.60 4.04 4.78
N LYS A 47 -9.37 2.99 5.09
CA LYS A 47 -10.75 2.85 4.58
C LYS A 47 -11.75 3.69 5.38
N GLY A 48 -11.41 3.96 6.65
CA GLY A 48 -12.11 4.85 7.57
C GLY A 48 -13.51 4.40 7.96
N ALA A 49 -14.27 5.31 8.56
CA ALA A 49 -15.58 5.01 9.12
C ALA A 49 -16.65 4.89 8.02
N PRO A 50 -17.60 3.94 8.13
CA PRO A 50 -18.75 3.88 7.23
C PRO A 50 -19.52 5.20 7.30
N GLY A 51 -19.82 5.78 6.13
CA GLY A 51 -20.42 7.12 6.01
C GLY A 51 -19.43 8.28 5.85
N PHE A 52 -18.13 8.10 6.11
CA PHE A 52 -17.12 9.17 5.96
C PHE A 52 -16.18 8.93 4.77
N GLN A 53 -16.14 9.86 3.82
CA GLN A 53 -15.28 9.81 2.63
C GLN A 53 -13.80 10.01 3.00
N THR A 54 -13.12 8.90 3.32
CA THR A 54 -11.82 8.90 4.03
C THR A 54 -10.68 8.27 3.23
N ASN A 55 -10.89 7.99 1.94
CA ASN A 55 -9.91 7.38 1.03
C ASN A 55 -9.61 8.30 -0.18
N VAL A 56 -9.54 9.62 0.04
CA VAL A 56 -9.30 10.61 -1.02
C VAL A 56 -7.81 10.63 -1.39
N ARG A 57 -7.48 10.26 -2.64
CA ARG A 57 -6.11 10.39 -3.20
C ARG A 57 -5.77 11.88 -3.30
N ARG A 58 -4.62 12.29 -2.75
CA ARG A 58 -4.05 13.62 -3.04
C ARG A 58 -3.60 13.65 -4.50
N ILE A 59 -4.29 14.45 -5.32
CA ILE A 59 -3.95 14.69 -6.72
C ILE A 59 -2.84 15.75 -6.78
N ARG A 60 -1.88 15.62 -7.70
CA ARG A 60 -0.91 16.68 -8.01
C ARG A 60 -1.58 17.70 -8.93
N VAL A 61 -1.64 18.95 -8.51
CA VAL A 61 -2.13 20.05 -9.35
C VAL A 61 -1.04 20.43 -10.36
N THR A 62 -1.40 20.61 -11.63
CA THR A 62 -0.46 21.04 -12.68
C THR A 62 -0.02 22.50 -12.47
N PRO A 63 1.17 22.92 -12.94
CA PRO A 63 1.67 24.27 -12.71
C PRO A 63 0.76 25.36 -13.28
N GLU A 64 0.10 25.10 -14.41
CA GLU A 64 -0.87 26.01 -15.05
C GLU A 64 -2.09 26.22 -14.17
N ILE A 65 -2.73 25.13 -13.71
CA ILE A 65 -3.90 25.18 -12.83
C ILE A 65 -3.53 25.80 -11.47
N ALA A 66 -2.34 25.50 -10.94
CA ALA A 66 -1.83 26.16 -9.74
C ALA A 66 -1.63 27.68 -9.93
N ALA A 67 -1.29 28.14 -11.14
CA ALA A 67 -1.22 29.56 -11.47
C ALA A 67 -2.61 30.21 -11.62
N ARG A 68 -3.60 29.51 -12.20
CA ARG A 68 -5.01 29.97 -12.26
C ARG A 68 -5.60 30.15 -10.86
N LEU A 69 -5.45 29.14 -10.00
CA LEU A 69 -5.89 29.18 -8.60
C LEU A 69 -5.21 30.31 -7.80
N ARG A 70 -3.90 30.56 -8.02
CA ARG A 70 -3.18 31.70 -7.41
C ARG A 70 -3.64 33.07 -7.90
N ARG A 71 -4.24 33.15 -9.10
CA ARG A 71 -4.86 34.38 -9.63
C ARG A 71 -6.30 34.59 -9.15
N GLY A 72 -6.86 33.66 -8.36
CA GLY A 72 -8.27 33.71 -7.93
C GLY A 72 -9.26 33.37 -9.06
N GLU A 73 -8.80 32.69 -10.11
CA GLU A 73 -9.65 32.21 -11.20
C GLU A 73 -10.39 30.94 -10.74
N GLU A 74 -11.72 30.90 -10.91
CA GLU A 74 -12.52 29.72 -10.59
C GLU A 74 -12.20 28.58 -11.58
N VAL A 75 -11.66 27.48 -11.08
CA VAL A 75 -11.32 26.28 -11.87
C VAL A 75 -12.23 25.13 -11.44
N SER A 76 -12.88 24.49 -12.41
CA SER A 76 -13.77 23.36 -12.12
C SER A 76 -13.00 22.11 -11.63
N PRO A 77 -13.63 21.24 -10.82
CA PRO A 77 -13.04 19.95 -10.44
C PRO A 77 -12.68 19.07 -11.64
N GLU A 78 -13.42 19.20 -12.74
CA GLU A 78 -13.22 18.43 -13.97
C GLU A 78 -11.97 18.90 -14.75
N GLU A 79 -11.71 20.20 -14.82
CA GLU A 79 -10.44 20.75 -15.35
C GLU A 79 -9.23 20.26 -14.54
N ILE A 80 -9.34 20.26 -13.20
CA ILE A 80 -8.26 19.77 -12.31
C ILE A 80 -8.00 18.28 -12.59
N ALA A 81 -9.07 17.48 -12.72
CA ALA A 81 -8.97 16.06 -13.02
C ALA A 81 -8.32 15.81 -14.40
N ALA A 82 -8.84 16.45 -15.45
CA ALA A 82 -8.35 16.31 -16.82
C ALA A 82 -6.88 16.73 -16.96
N ALA A 83 -6.50 17.90 -16.41
CA ALA A 83 -5.12 18.37 -16.42
C ALA A 83 -4.19 17.41 -15.65
N SER A 84 -4.64 16.85 -14.52
CA SER A 84 -3.84 15.88 -13.76
C SER A 84 -3.66 14.54 -14.49
N ALA A 85 -4.66 14.08 -15.26
CA ALA A 85 -4.58 12.87 -16.06
C ALA A 85 -3.60 13.03 -17.23
N LEU A 86 -3.72 14.13 -17.99
CA LEU A 86 -2.80 14.46 -19.08
C LEU A 86 -1.34 14.59 -18.58
N ALA A 87 -1.14 15.14 -17.37
CA ALA A 87 0.17 15.20 -16.75
C ALA A 87 0.71 13.81 -16.34
N GLU A 88 -0.12 12.92 -15.78
CA GLU A 88 0.30 11.55 -15.43
C GLU A 88 0.63 10.73 -16.69
N GLU A 89 -0.07 10.94 -17.80
CA GLU A 89 0.23 10.34 -19.11
C GLU A 89 1.56 10.86 -19.69
N GLN A 90 1.81 12.17 -19.63
CA GLN A 90 3.10 12.74 -20.05
C GLN A 90 4.26 12.29 -19.16
N GLU A 91 4.08 12.17 -17.84
CA GLU A 91 5.10 11.58 -16.94
C GLU A 91 5.42 10.14 -17.37
N ARG A 92 4.40 9.30 -17.61
CA ARG A 92 4.57 7.92 -18.08
C ARG A 92 5.34 7.85 -19.41
N GLN A 93 4.94 8.62 -20.42
CA GLN A 93 5.63 8.67 -21.72
C GLN A 93 7.10 9.09 -21.57
N LYS A 94 7.37 10.14 -20.78
CA LYS A 94 8.74 10.60 -20.49
C LYS A 94 9.57 9.53 -19.80
N THR A 95 9.03 8.83 -18.79
CA THR A 95 9.78 7.76 -18.09
C THR A 95 10.12 6.57 -19.00
N THR A 96 9.27 6.23 -19.96
CA THR A 96 9.55 5.15 -20.93
C THR A 96 10.72 5.48 -21.85
N GLY A 97 10.93 6.76 -22.19
CA GLY A 97 12.03 7.21 -23.05
C GLY A 97 13.38 7.46 -22.35
N VAL A 98 13.47 7.31 -21.02
CA VAL A 98 14.68 7.67 -20.23
C VAL A 98 15.61 6.47 -19.98
N TYR A 99 15.18 5.25 -20.29
CA TYR A 99 15.89 4.01 -19.92
C TYR A 99 17.27 3.80 -20.59
N GLU A 100 17.64 4.61 -21.58
CA GLU A 100 18.95 4.49 -22.26
C GLU A 100 20.01 5.52 -21.81
N LYS A 101 19.67 6.55 -21.00
CA LYS A 101 20.62 7.67 -20.79
C LYS A 101 20.52 8.44 -19.46
N ALA A 102 21.09 7.88 -18.39
CA ALA A 102 21.70 8.67 -17.31
C ALA A 102 22.69 7.84 -16.47
N THR A 103 24.00 7.98 -16.73
CA THR A 103 25.00 7.78 -15.66
C THR A 103 24.91 8.99 -14.72
N ALA A 104 25.10 8.78 -13.41
CA ALA A 104 24.99 9.85 -12.42
C ALA A 104 26.03 10.97 -12.62
N PRO A 105 25.68 12.18 -12.18
CA PRO A 105 26.54 12.89 -11.24
C PRO A 105 25.85 13.01 -9.87
N ALA A 106 26.65 13.04 -8.81
CA ALA A 106 26.19 13.48 -7.50
C ALA A 106 26.18 15.02 -7.45
N THR A 107 25.12 15.59 -6.88
CA THR A 107 25.03 17.04 -6.61
C THR A 107 24.38 17.26 -5.25
N ASP A 108 25.00 18.08 -4.41
CA ASP A 108 24.59 18.26 -3.02
C ASP A 108 23.16 18.78 -2.87
N SER A 109 22.27 17.86 -2.47
CA SER A 109 20.87 18.14 -2.21
C SER A 109 20.70 18.52 -0.73
N THR A 110 21.14 19.74 -0.38
CA THR A 110 20.69 20.40 0.86
C THR A 110 19.16 20.30 0.89
N PRO A 111 18.55 19.63 1.89
CA PRO A 111 17.11 19.48 1.90
C PRO A 111 16.50 20.88 2.03
N PRO A 112 15.58 21.28 1.13
CA PRO A 112 14.87 22.54 1.32
C PRO A 112 14.18 22.45 2.68
N THR A 113 14.44 23.43 3.56
CA THR A 113 13.92 23.43 4.93
C THR A 113 12.41 23.31 4.87
N SER A 114 11.92 22.10 5.13
CA SER A 114 10.49 21.84 5.24
C SER A 114 10.02 22.63 6.44
N HIS A 115 9.38 23.78 6.19
CA HIS A 115 8.70 24.55 7.21
C HIS A 115 7.76 23.59 7.91
N SER A 116 8.14 23.16 9.12
CA SER A 116 7.36 22.24 9.92
C SER A 116 6.06 22.96 10.19
N THR A 117 5.01 22.53 9.50
CA THR A 117 3.68 23.11 9.61
C THR A 117 3.12 22.63 10.94
N THR A 118 3.60 23.27 12.01
CA THR A 118 3.22 23.01 13.40
C THR A 118 1.72 23.13 13.44
N ASN A 119 1.04 21.99 13.52
CA ASN A 119 -0.39 21.93 13.35
C ASN A 119 -1.03 22.35 14.67
N GLU A 120 -1.21 23.67 14.85
CA GLU A 120 -1.67 24.34 16.08
C GLU A 120 -2.95 23.74 16.67
N TRP A 121 -3.73 23.04 15.83
CA TRP A 121 -4.97 22.33 16.20
C TRP A 121 -4.74 20.99 16.91
N LEU A 122 -3.52 20.44 16.92
CA LEU A 122 -3.17 19.20 17.60
C LEU A 122 -2.15 19.48 18.72
N PRO A 123 -2.36 18.99 19.95
CA PRO A 123 -1.38 19.14 21.01
C PRO A 123 -0.07 18.43 20.67
N GLU A 124 1.06 19.06 21.02
CA GLU A 124 2.42 18.61 20.66
C GLU A 124 2.75 17.17 21.09
N SER A 125 2.08 16.69 22.15
CA SER A 125 2.16 15.32 22.66
C SER A 125 1.73 14.24 21.65
N VAL A 126 1.00 14.62 20.59
CA VAL A 126 0.53 13.72 19.52
C VAL A 126 1.33 13.89 18.22
N THR A 127 1.85 15.09 17.94
CA THR A 127 2.56 15.39 16.68
C THR A 127 4.05 15.07 16.74
N GLY A 128 4.65 15.04 17.93
CA GLY A 128 6.06 14.68 18.11
C GLY A 128 6.36 13.21 17.74
N PRO A 129 7.41 12.91 16.94
CA PRO A 129 7.74 11.54 16.55
C PRO A 129 8.24 10.73 17.76
N LYS A 130 7.36 9.90 18.32
CA LYS A 130 7.60 9.07 19.51
C LYS A 130 8.79 8.13 19.30
N LYS A 131 9.99 8.56 19.74
CA LYS A 131 11.25 7.80 19.70
C LYS A 131 11.06 6.43 20.39
N ARG A 132 10.88 5.37 19.59
CA ARG A 132 10.89 3.99 20.09
C ARG A 132 12.27 3.70 20.67
N SER A 133 12.36 3.50 21.99
CA SER A 133 13.59 3.04 22.62
C SER A 133 13.99 1.69 22.02
N LYS A 134 15.22 1.61 21.49
CA LYS A 134 15.75 0.40 20.84
C LYS A 134 16.09 -0.62 21.93
N GLY A 135 15.12 -1.49 22.26
CA GLY A 135 15.24 -2.47 23.34
C GLY A 135 16.53 -3.28 23.24
N ARG A 136 17.43 -3.06 24.21
CA ARG A 136 18.69 -3.78 24.36
C ARG A 136 18.37 -5.21 24.78
N ARG A 137 18.47 -6.16 23.85
CA ARG A 137 18.48 -7.59 24.21
C ARG A 137 19.64 -7.86 25.17
N LYS A 138 19.38 -8.77 26.10
CA LYS A 138 20.32 -9.31 27.09
C LYS A 138 20.30 -10.83 26.92
#